data_AF-A0A2E4G6Y6-F1
#
_entry.id   AF-A0A2E4G6Y6-F1
#
_cell.length_a   1.000
_cell.length_b   1.000
_cell.length_c   1.000
_cell.angle_alpha   90.00
_cell.angle_beta   90.00
_cell.angle_gamma   90.00
#
_symmetry.space_group_name_H-M   'P 1'
#
loop_
_entity.id
_entity.type
_entity.pdbx_description
1 polymer ?
#
loop_
_entity_poly.entity_id
_entity_poly.type
_entity_poly.pdbx_seq_one_letter_code
_entity_poly.pdbx_strand_id
1 'polypeptide(L)' 'MDEKWEYYVSTVIADESDRVKTAEKLEAMMKRQGVAGWELVNVVPFGTNSLYAIYKRPLS' A
#
# COMPACT_ATOMS: atom_id res chain seq x y z
N MET A 1 17.80 -17.83 -10.09
CA MET A 1 17.86 -17.51 -8.65
C MET A 1 16.48 -17.02 -8.29
N ASP A 2 15.77 -17.71 -7.40
CA ASP A 2 14.47 -17.22 -6.93
C ASP A 2 14.72 -15.98 -6.07
N GLU A 3 14.38 -14.80 -6.59
CA GLU A 3 14.34 -13.58 -5.78
C GLU A 3 13.39 -13.81 -4.62
N LYS A 4 13.91 -13.79 -3.40
CA LYS A 4 13.08 -13.84 -2.20
C LYS A 4 12.60 -12.42 -1.91
N TRP A 5 11.33 -12.27 -1.53
CA TRP A 5 10.71 -10.98 -1.25
C TRP A 5 10.16 -10.99 0.17
N GLU A 6 10.43 -9.92 0.93
CA GLU A 6 9.72 -9.61 2.17
C GLU A 6 8.50 -8.77 1.85
N TYR A 7 7.32 -9.24 2.25
CA TYR A 7 6.06 -8.54 2.08
C TYR A 7 5.65 -7.88 3.40
N TYR A 8 5.21 -6.64 3.31
CA TYR A 8 4.66 -5.89 4.41
C TYR A 8 3.28 -5.39 4.03
N VAL A 9 2.36 -5.43 5.00
CA VAL A 9 0.99 -4.97 4.83
C VAL A 9 0.75 -3.88 5.86
N SER A 10 0.32 -2.70 5.39
CA SER A 10 -0.15 -1.62 6.24
C SER A 10 -1.62 -1.34 5.93
N THR A 11 -2.46 -1.27 6.97
CA THR A 11 -3.87 -0.91 6.84
C THR A 11 -4.04 0.58 7.12
N VAL A 12 -4.67 1.28 6.18
CA VAL A 12 -5.03 2.68 6.29
C VAL A 12 -6.55 2.79 6.24
N ILE A 13 -7.15 3.32 7.31
CA ILE A 13 -8.59 3.58 7.35
C ILE A 13 -8.79 5.04 6.95
N ALA A 14 -9.60 5.27 5.92
CA ALA A 14 -9.90 6.59 5.40
C ALA A 14 -11.39 6.70 5.08
N ASP A 15 -12.00 7.85 5.38
CA ASP A 15 -13.40 8.09 5.02
C ASP A 15 -13.62 7.96 3.52
N GLU A 16 -14.81 7.51 3.11
CA GLU A 16 -15.15 7.23 1.72
C GLU A 16 -14.87 8.44 0.80
N SER A 17 -15.17 9.64 1.28
CA SER A 17 -14.93 10.92 0.58
C SER A 17 -13.45 11.24 0.39
N ASP A 18 -12.58 10.76 1.28
CA ASP A 18 -11.13 11.04 1.28
C ASP A 18 -10.30 9.87 0.77
N ARG A 19 -10.94 8.73 0.44
CA ARG A 19 -10.29 7.49 0.01
C ARG A 19 -9.36 7.69 -1.18
N VAL A 20 -9.85 8.31 -2.26
CA VAL A 20 -9.08 8.54 -3.49
C VAL A 20 -7.86 9.43 -3.21
N LYS A 21 -8.08 10.55 -2.51
CA LYS A 21 -7.03 11.49 -2.13
C LYS A 21 -5.97 10.85 -1.20
N THR A 22 -6.40 9.95 -0.32
CA THR A 22 -5.52 9.20 0.58
C THR A 22 -4.67 8.21 -0.20
N ALA A 23 -5.26 7.49 -1.16
CA ALA A 23 -4.54 6.61 -2.06
C ALA A 23 -3.45 7.35 -2.85
N GLU A 24 -3.78 8.49 -3.46
CA GLU A 24 -2.82 9.32 -4.21
C GLU A 24 -1.67 9.84 -3.34
N LYS A 25 -1.97 10.28 -2.11
CA LYS A 25 -0.95 10.73 -1.15
C LYS A 25 -0.02 9.59 -0.74
N LEU A 26 -0.57 8.41 -0.50
CA LEU A 26 0.21 7.22 -0.15
C LEU A 26 1.16 6.84 -1.29
N GLU A 27 0.64 6.78 -2.52
CA GLU A 27 1.46 6.53 -3.71
C GLU A 27 2.61 7.56 -3.84
N ALA A 28 2.31 8.85 -3.70
CA ALA A 28 3.32 9.89 -3.78
C ALA A 28 4.38 9.78 -2.66
N MET A 29 3.96 9.44 -1.44
CA MET A 29 4.87 9.23 -0.30
C MET A 29 5.78 8.02 -0.54
N MET A 30 5.22 6.89 -0.99
CA MET A 30 6.00 5.65 -1.23
C MET A 30 7.04 5.86 -2.33
N LYS A 31 6.68 6.55 -3.42
CA LYS A 31 7.64 6.93 -4.48
C LYS A 31 8.78 7.79 -3.94
N ARG A 32 8.49 8.76 -3.07
CA ARG A 32 9.52 9.63 -2.45
C ARG A 32 10.46 8.87 -1.53
N GLN A 33 9.97 7.85 -0.84
CA GLN A 33 10.78 7.03 0.08
C GLN A 33 11.62 5.96 -0.62
N GLY A 34 11.54 5.85 -1.96
CA GLY A 34 12.32 4.87 -2.72
C GLY A 34 11.91 3.42 -2.45
N VAL A 35 10.71 3.18 -1.94
CA VAL A 35 10.19 1.82 -1.73
C VAL A 35 9.94 1.19 -3.09
N ALA A 36 10.82 0.29 -3.52
CA ALA A 36 10.64 -0.47 -4.74
C ALA A 36 9.55 -1.52 -4.55
N GLY A 37 8.71 -1.77 -5.57
CA GLY A 37 7.75 -2.87 -5.56
C GLY A 37 6.59 -2.71 -4.55
N TRP A 38 5.90 -1.58 -4.56
CA TRP A 38 4.67 -1.44 -3.77
C TRP A 38 3.42 -1.58 -4.66
N GLU A 39 2.34 -2.09 -4.07
CA GLU A 39 1.02 -2.21 -4.68
C GLU A 39 -0.02 -1.74 -3.64
N LEU A 40 -0.74 -0.67 -3.95
CA LEU A 40 -1.87 -0.27 -3.14
C LEU A 40 -3.07 -1.12 -3.56
N VAL A 41 -3.51 -1.99 -2.66
CA VAL A 41 -4.65 -2.85 -2.89
C VAL A 41 -5.83 -2.33 -2.09
N ASN A 42 -6.93 -2.05 -2.79
CA ASN A 42 -8.19 -1.75 -2.14
C ASN A 42 -8.82 -3.06 -1.66
N VAL A 43 -8.32 -3.61 -0.55
CA VAL A 43 -8.97 -4.75 0.11
C VAL A 43 -10.10 -4.19 0.95
N VAL A 44 -11.33 -4.62 0.68
CA VAL A 44 -12.53 -4.33 1.48
C VAL A 44 -12.75 -5.52 2.40
N PRO A 45 -12.25 -5.54 3.65
CA PRO A 45 -12.41 -6.71 4.51
C PRO A 45 -13.71 -6.62 5.31
N PHE A 46 -14.08 -5.41 5.74
CA PHE A 46 -15.28 -5.04 6.48
C PHE A 46 -15.49 -3.52 6.30
N GLY A 47 -16.47 -3.10 5.48
CA GLY A 47 -16.85 -1.70 5.28
C GLY A 47 -16.12 -0.94 4.16
N THR A 48 -16.74 0.12 3.63
CA THR A 48 -16.36 0.86 2.42
C THR A 48 -15.10 1.76 2.54
N ASN A 49 -14.47 1.80 3.72
CA ASN A 49 -13.53 2.86 4.12
C ASN A 49 -12.08 2.36 4.42
N SER A 50 -11.72 1.14 4.03
CA SER A 50 -10.38 0.59 4.30
C SER A 50 -9.53 0.52 3.03
N LEU A 51 -8.29 1.00 3.12
CA LEU A 51 -7.24 0.87 2.11
C LEU A 51 -6.10 0.01 2.66
N TYR A 52 -5.54 -0.87 1.84
CA TYR A 52 -4.38 -1.67 2.21
C TYR A 52 -3.20 -1.30 1.32
N ALA A 53 -2.11 -0.87 1.94
CA ALA A 53 -0.84 -0.69 1.25
C ALA A 53 -0.01 -1.95 1.44
N ILE A 54 0.20 -2.71 0.36
CA ILE A 54 1.12 -3.84 0.34
C ILE A 54 2.42 -3.36 -0.28
N TYR A 55 3.54 -3.65 0.36
CA TYR A 55 4.85 -3.34 -0.19
C TYR A 55 5.77 -4.53 -0.06
N LYS A 56 6.51 -4.84 -1.12
CA LYS A 56 7.51 -5.91 -1.12
C LYS A 56 8.91 -5.34 -1.28
N ARG A 57 9.87 -5.81 -0.50
CA ARG A 57 11.29 -5.52 -0.69
C ARG A 57 12.04 -6.80 -1.04
N PRO A 58 13.05 -6.76 -1.93
CA PRO A 58 13.86 -7.94 -2.18
C PRO A 58 14.70 -8.26 -0.93
N LEU A 59 14.69 -9.52 -0.52
CA LEU A 59 15.64 -10.07 0.45
C LEU A 59 16.96 -10.23 -0.30
N SER A 60 17.95 -9.42 0.10
CA SER A 60 19.32 -9.47 -0.43
C SER A 60 19.94 -10.85 -0.27
#